data_AF-A0A843FVZ2-F1
#
_entry.id   AF-A0A843FVZ2-F1
#
_cell.length_a   1.000
_cell.length_b   1.000
_cell.length_c   1.000
_cell.angle_alpha   90.00
_cell.angle_beta   90.00
_cell.angle_gamma   90.00
#
_symmetry.space_group_name_H-M   'P 1'
#
loop_
_entity.id
_entity.type
_entity.pdbx_description
1 polymer ?
#
loop_
_entity_poly.entity_id
_entity_poly.type
_entity_poly.pdbx_seq_one_letter_code
_entity_poly.pdbx_strand_id
1 'polypeptide(L)'
;MAGITNAEFAMKLIPYGFDTVTIGGYNTDNESIDACEKIIARGRKEFNYPKEEIYSVIENEVNTIKDNFDVTVSANLRGTTPDPLIEISKIPNLDIVEINCHCRQEELV
;
A
#
# COMPACT_ATOMS: atom_id res chain seq x y z
N MET A 1 3.39 7.79 -4.73
CA MET A 1 3.34 6.40 -4.25
C MET A 1 2.05 5.75 -4.71
N ALA A 2 0.90 6.20 -4.21
CA ALA A 2 -0.40 5.65 -4.59
C ALA A 2 -0.60 5.52 -6.11
N GLY A 3 -1.06 4.34 -6.54
CA GLY A 3 -1.31 3.99 -7.95
C GLY A 3 -0.06 3.78 -8.82
N ILE A 4 1.15 3.71 -8.24
CA ILE A 4 2.41 3.55 -8.99
C ILE A 4 3.37 2.55 -8.34
N THR A 5 3.59 2.63 -7.03
CA THR A 5 4.62 1.85 -6.33
C THR A 5 4.10 0.48 -5.89
N ASN A 6 3.89 -0.42 -6.85
CA ASN A 6 3.57 -1.84 -6.64
C ASN A 6 4.83 -2.72 -6.72
N ALA A 7 4.70 -4.03 -6.59
CA ALA A 7 5.78 -5.02 -6.68
C ALA A 7 6.52 -4.92 -8.01
N GLU A 8 5.80 -4.82 -9.13
CA GLU A 8 6.42 -4.69 -10.46
C GLU A 8 7.34 -3.47 -10.53
N PHE A 9 6.91 -2.32 -9.98
CA PHE A 9 7.74 -1.13 -9.90
C PHE A 9 8.93 -1.33 -8.95
N ALA A 10 8.69 -1.87 -7.76
CA ALA A 10 9.74 -2.08 -6.74
C ALA A 10 10.84 -3.02 -7.23
N MET A 11 10.47 -4.14 -7.86
CA MET A 11 11.41 -5.14 -8.38
C MET A 11 12.32 -4.61 -9.50
N LYS A 12 11.90 -3.59 -10.25
CA LYS A 12 12.78 -2.90 -11.22
C LYS A 12 13.90 -2.14 -10.53
N LEU A 13 13.71 -1.76 -9.26
CA LEU A 13 14.65 -0.94 -8.50
C LEU A 13 15.54 -1.75 -7.55
N ILE A 14 15.05 -2.85 -6.98
CA ILE A 14 15.82 -3.69 -6.03
C ILE A 14 17.25 -4.02 -6.52
N PRO A 15 17.49 -4.38 -7.80
CA PRO A 15 18.83 -4.71 -8.30
C PRO A 15 19.88 -3.60 -8.19
N TYR A 16 19.48 -2.35 -7.94
CA TYR A 16 20.41 -1.24 -7.70
C TYR A 16 20.98 -1.20 -6.28
N GLY A 17 20.65 -2.18 -5.42
CA GLY A 17 21.22 -2.34 -4.07
C GLY A 17 20.39 -1.74 -2.96
N PHE A 18 19.06 -1.69 -3.10
CA PHE A 18 18.17 -1.26 -2.02
C PHE A 18 17.87 -2.41 -1.07
N ASP A 19 18.14 -2.22 0.22
CA ASP A 19 17.87 -3.21 1.27
C ASP A 19 16.40 -3.23 1.74
N THR A 20 15.64 -2.18 1.40
CA THR A 20 14.23 -2.06 1.78
C THR A 20 13.45 -1.34 0.69
N VAL A 21 12.24 -1.83 0.39
CA VAL A 21 11.30 -1.19 -0.52
C VAL A 21 9.96 -0.95 0.16
N THR A 22 9.29 0.14 -0.20
CA THR A 22 7.93 0.43 0.28
C THR A 22 6.96 0.43 -0.90
N ILE A 23 5.94 -0.42 -0.84
CA ILE A 23 4.82 -0.45 -1.77
C ILE A 23 3.62 0.29 -1.20
N GLY A 24 2.69 0.70 -2.06
CA GLY A 24 1.39 1.17 -1.63
C GLY A 24 1.17 2.68 -1.64
N GLY A 25 0.57 3.18 -0.57
CA GLY A 25 -0.48 4.20 -0.66
C GLY A 25 -1.86 3.54 -0.78
N TYR A 26 -2.07 2.46 -0.02
CA TYR A 26 -3.30 1.67 -0.01
C TYR A 26 -4.32 2.28 0.96
N ASN A 27 -5.59 2.30 0.57
CA ASN A 27 -6.70 2.71 1.43
C ASN A 27 -7.29 1.46 2.08
N THR A 28 -7.46 1.47 3.41
CA THR A 28 -7.72 0.26 4.20
C THR A 28 -9.09 0.23 4.87
N ASP A 29 -9.84 1.33 4.81
CA ASP A 29 -11.21 1.44 5.30
C ASP A 29 -12.11 2.18 4.32
N ASN A 30 -13.42 2.17 4.59
CA ASN A 30 -14.41 2.72 3.68
C ASN A 30 -14.22 4.23 3.50
N GLU A 31 -13.91 4.93 4.58
CA GLU A 31 -13.69 6.38 4.59
C GLU A 31 -12.51 6.77 3.68
N SER A 32 -11.38 6.06 3.77
CA SER A 32 -10.23 6.31 2.90
C SER A 32 -10.46 5.86 1.46
N ILE A 33 -11.27 4.82 1.22
CA ILE A 33 -11.67 4.37 -0.12
C ILE A 33 -12.62 5.39 -0.78
N ASP A 34 -13.63 5.89 -0.07
CA ASP A 34 -14.55 6.93 -0.58
C ASP A 34 -13.78 8.21 -0.96
N ALA A 35 -12.77 8.56 -0.17
CA ALA A 35 -11.87 9.67 -0.48
C ALA A 35 -11.00 9.38 -1.72
N CYS A 36 -10.49 8.15 -1.84
CA CYS A 36 -9.74 7.67 -3.00
C CYS A 36 -10.54 7.81 -4.30
N GLU A 37 -11.82 7.45 -4.31
CA GLU A 37 -12.69 7.57 -5.48
C GLU A 37 -12.81 9.02 -5.95
N LYS A 38 -12.96 9.97 -5.01
CA LYS A 38 -13.00 11.41 -5.32
C LYS A 38 -11.65 11.91 -5.85
N ILE A 39 -10.54 11.44 -5.29
CA ILE A 39 -9.18 11.76 -5.75
C ILE A 39 -8.97 11.25 -7.20
N ILE A 40 -9.45 10.04 -7.51
CA ILE A 40 -9.42 9.47 -8.87
C ILE A 40 -10.28 10.28 -9.82
N ALA A 41 -11.50 10.67 -9.41
CA ALA A 41 -12.38 11.51 -10.22
C ALA A 41 -11.75 12.87 -10.57
N ARG A 42 -10.85 13.37 -9.71
CA ARG A 42 -10.04 14.58 -9.94
C ARG A 42 -8.82 14.33 -10.87
N GLY A 43 -8.61 13.11 -11.33
CA GLY A 43 -7.60 12.73 -12.32
C GLY A 43 -6.27 12.25 -11.75
N ARG A 44 -6.19 11.95 -10.46
CA ARG A 44 -4.98 11.39 -9.84
C ARG A 44 -5.01 9.85 -9.89
N LYS A 45 -3.84 9.24 -10.01
CA LYS A 45 -3.68 7.79 -9.86
C LYS A 45 -3.69 7.42 -8.38
N GLU A 46 -4.48 6.42 -8.01
CA GLU A 46 -4.51 5.84 -6.67
C GLU A 46 -4.66 4.32 -6.79
N PHE A 47 -4.34 3.60 -5.71
CA PHE A 47 -4.71 2.19 -5.56
C PHE A 47 -6.14 2.13 -5.04
N ASN A 48 -7.07 1.74 -5.91
CA ASN A 48 -8.48 1.61 -5.57
C ASN A 48 -8.90 0.15 -5.66
N TYR A 49 -8.98 -0.49 -4.51
CA TYR A 49 -9.42 -1.87 -4.35
C TYR A 49 -10.58 -1.90 -3.35
N PRO A 50 -11.53 -2.83 -3.51
CA PRO A 50 -12.53 -3.09 -2.49
C PRO A 50 -11.88 -3.39 -1.13
N LYS A 51 -12.52 -2.96 -0.04
CA LYS A 51 -12.01 -3.16 1.32
C LYS A 51 -11.75 -4.64 1.63
N GLU A 52 -12.60 -5.52 1.11
CA GLU A 52 -12.53 -6.97 1.32
C GLU A 52 -11.35 -7.62 0.59
N GLU A 53 -10.81 -6.97 -0.44
CA GLU A 53 -9.72 -7.47 -1.27
C GLU A 53 -8.36 -6.92 -0.85
N ILE A 54 -8.31 -5.84 -0.07
CA ILE A 54 -7.04 -5.12 0.20
C ILE A 54 -5.98 -5.99 0.87
N TYR A 55 -6.40 -6.90 1.77
CA TYR A 55 -5.49 -7.83 2.43
C TYR A 55 -4.81 -8.75 1.43
N SER A 56 -5.59 -9.43 0.58
CA SER A 56 -5.06 -10.39 -0.39
C SER A 56 -4.27 -9.70 -1.49
N VAL A 57 -4.64 -8.48 -1.87
CA VAL A 57 -3.86 -7.64 -2.79
C VAL A 57 -2.47 -7.37 -2.22
N ILE A 58 -2.38 -6.86 -0.99
CA ILE A 58 -1.08 -6.54 -0.36
C ILE A 58 -0.26 -7.81 -0.15
N GLU A 59 -0.88 -8.91 0.29
CA GLU A 59 -0.23 -10.21 0.47
C GLU A 59 0.40 -10.70 -0.84
N ASN A 60 -0.33 -10.62 -1.95
CA ASN A 60 0.18 -11.02 -3.26
C ASN A 60 1.35 -10.13 -3.71
N GLU A 61 1.26 -8.81 -3.52
CA GLU A 61 2.33 -7.87 -3.87
C GLU A 61 3.60 -8.16 -3.05
N VAL A 62 3.46 -8.39 -1.73
CA VAL A 62 4.56 -8.73 -0.83
C VAL A 62 5.22 -10.05 -1.24
N ASN A 63 4.42 -11.11 -1.42
CA ASN A 63 4.93 -12.43 -1.79
C ASN A 63 5.61 -12.40 -3.15
N THR A 64 5.07 -11.64 -4.12
CA THR A 64 5.72 -11.47 -5.43
C THR A 64 7.14 -10.91 -5.30
N ILE A 65 7.36 -9.94 -4.40
CA ILE A 65 8.71 -9.39 -4.16
C ILE A 65 9.60 -10.46 -3.49
N LYS A 66 9.09 -11.09 -2.41
CA LYS A 66 9.83 -12.03 -1.57
C LYS A 66 10.20 -13.33 -2.28
N ASP A 67 9.40 -13.77 -3.25
CA ASP A 67 9.68 -14.92 -4.10
C ASP A 67 10.85 -14.68 -5.06
N ASN A 68 11.20 -13.41 -5.34
CA ASN A 68 12.23 -13.03 -6.29
C ASN A 68 13.47 -12.40 -5.64
N PHE A 69 13.32 -11.78 -4.46
CA PHE A 69 14.38 -11.02 -3.80
C PHE A 69 14.36 -11.21 -2.29
N ASP A 70 15.55 -11.35 -1.71
CA ASP A 70 15.76 -11.26 -0.26
C ASP A 70 15.93 -9.80 0.15
N VAL A 71 14.81 -9.11 0.39
CA VAL A 71 14.74 -7.68 0.74
C VAL A 71 13.69 -7.45 1.81
N THR A 72 13.83 -6.41 2.62
CA THR A 72 12.76 -5.97 3.54
C THR A 72 11.64 -5.27 2.74
N VAL A 73 10.39 -5.67 3.00
CA VAL A 73 9.20 -5.13 2.33
C VAL A 73 8.34 -4.36 3.33
N SER A 74 8.05 -3.12 3.00
CA SER A 74 7.15 -2.23 3.73
C SER A 74 5.88 -1.95 2.92
N ALA A 75 4.74 -1.80 3.60
CA ALA A 75 3.50 -1.33 2.99
C ALA A 75 3.09 0.01 3.60
N ASN A 76 2.91 1.03 2.74
CA ASN A 76 2.31 2.31 3.11
C ASN A 76 0.79 2.21 3.07
N LEU A 77 0.17 2.40 4.24
CA LEU A 77 -1.25 2.20 4.47
C LEU A 77 -1.91 3.50 4.92
N ARG A 78 -3.12 3.75 4.43
CA ARG A 78 -3.97 4.87 4.82
C ARG A 78 -5.27 4.33 5.38
N GLY A 79 -5.60 4.73 6.61
CA GLY A 79 -6.86 4.43 7.26
C GLY A 79 -7.17 5.51 8.29
N THR A 80 -8.45 5.63 8.62
CA THR A 80 -9.02 6.50 9.66
C THR A 80 -9.04 5.82 11.02
N THR A 81 -8.92 4.49 11.06
CA THR A 81 -8.89 3.70 12.31
C THR A 81 -7.71 2.71 12.34
N PRO A 82 -7.24 2.31 13.54
CA PRO A 82 -6.12 1.36 13.66
C PRO A 82 -6.44 -0.07 13.23
N ASP A 83 -7.67 -0.54 13.45
CA ASP A 83 -8.07 -1.94 13.24
C ASP A 83 -7.68 -2.51 11.85
N PRO A 84 -8.03 -1.87 10.72
CA PRO A 84 -7.65 -2.39 9.40
C PRO A 84 -6.13 -2.40 9.17
N LEU A 85 -5.40 -1.44 9.76
CA LEU A 85 -3.94 -1.39 9.67
C LEU A 85 -3.30 -2.57 10.44
N ILE A 86 -3.86 -2.88 11.61
CA ILE A 86 -3.43 -4.01 12.44
C ILE A 86 -3.72 -5.32 11.73
N GLU A 87 -4.89 -5.48 11.08
CA GLU A 87 -5.17 -6.69 10.31
C GLU A 87 -4.17 -6.88 9.15
N ILE A 88 -3.88 -5.83 8.39
CA ILE A 88 -2.87 -5.90 7.31
C ILE A 88 -1.46 -6.18 7.86
N SER A 89 -1.12 -5.68 9.05
CA SER A 89 0.19 -5.97 9.68
C SER A 89 0.43 -7.46 9.99
N LYS A 90 -0.62 -8.29 9.93
CA LYS A 90 -0.52 -9.75 10.14
C LYS A 90 -0.17 -10.51 8.87
N ILE A 91 -0.09 -9.84 7.71
CA ILE A 91 0.30 -10.48 6.44
C ILE A 91 1.69 -11.12 6.61
N PRO A 92 1.83 -12.43 6.31
CA PRO A 92 3.14 -13.08 6.32
C PRO A 92 4.11 -12.38 5.36
N ASN A 93 5.37 -12.30 5.75
CA ASN A 93 6.45 -11.66 4.99
C ASN A 93 6.33 -10.14 4.77
N LEU A 94 5.28 -9.48 5.29
CA LEU A 94 5.24 -8.03 5.38
C LEU A 94 6.05 -7.59 6.61
N ASP A 95 7.22 -7.02 6.39
CA ASP A 95 8.16 -6.73 7.48
C ASP A 95 7.82 -5.43 8.21
N ILE A 96 7.29 -4.44 7.49
CA ILE A 96 7.05 -3.09 8.01
C ILE A 96 5.68 -2.58 7.55
N VAL A 97 4.93 -1.98 8.48
CA VAL A 97 3.75 -1.15 8.15
C VAL A 97 4.12 0.32 8.33
N GLU A 98 3.98 1.10 7.26
CA GLU A 98 4.12 2.55 7.27
C GLU A 98 2.72 3.20 7.30
N ILE A 99 2.39 3.90 8.39
CA ILE A 99 1.12 4.62 8.51
C ILE A 99 1.21 5.96 7.78
N ASN A 100 0.34 6.15 6.78
CA ASN A 100 0.30 7.35 5.95
C ASN A 100 -0.46 8.50 6.63
N CYS A 101 0.24 9.22 7.51
CA CYS A 101 -0.29 10.43 8.18
C CYS A 101 0.12 11.75 7.49
N HIS A 102 0.73 11.67 6.29
CA HIS A 102 1.31 12.84 5.63
C HIS A 102 0.48 13.32 4.44
N CYS A 103 -0.46 12.51 3.95
CA CYS A 103 -1.25 12.87 2.79
C CYS A 103 -2.15 14.06 3.09
N ARG A 104 -2.09 15.09 2.25
CA ARG A 104 -2.87 16.34 2.40
C ARG A 104 -3.89 16.52 1.29
N GLN A 105 -4.44 15.42 0.76
CA GLN A 105 -5.57 15.54 -0.18
C GLN A 105 -6.79 16.02 0.61
N GLU A 106 -7.52 16.98 0.06
CA GLU A 106 -8.67 17.60 0.73
C GLU A 106 -9.80 16.59 1.00
N GLU A 107 -9.83 15.52 0.23
CA GLU A 107 -10.80 14.43 0.36
C GLU A 107 -10.50 13.49 1.53
N LEU A 108 -9.26 13.50 2.05
CA LEU A 108 -8.83 12.71 3.20
C LEU A 108 -9.01 13.54 4.47
N VAL A 109 -10.13 13.33 5.16
CA VAL A 109 -10.57 14.11 6.34
C VAL A 109 -10.62 13.25 7.58
#